data_AF-K8P4C7-F1
#
_entry.id   AF-K8P4C7-F1
#
_cell.length_a   1.000
_cell.length_b   1.000
_cell.length_c   1.000
_cell.angle_alpha   90.00
_cell.angle_beta   90.00
_cell.angle_gamma   90.00
#
_symmetry.space_group_name_H-M   'P 1'
#
loop_
_entity.id
_entity.type
_entity.pdbx_description
1 polymer ?
#
loop_
_entity_poly.entity_id
_entity_poly.type
_entity_poly.pdbx_seq_one_letter_code
_entity_poly.pdbx_strand_id
1 'polypeptide(L)'
;MNGAHDMGGVDGFGPVIPEPNEPVFHGEWERRVLAVTLAMARPGGWNIDMSRFAREDRSAADYLSKSYYQIWLAGLERLMQERGLVMPDEIEAGHMLHPPKAGLPVLASGDVEAMLRRGAPTERAAASRPLFAIGERVRARNLNPQGHIRLPRYVRGRVGVVELLHGAHVFADSNARGEGENPQQLYTVRFSARELWGDRADPTSSVSVDAWESYLERAE
;
A
#
# COMPACT_ATOMS: atom_id res chain seq x y z
N MET A 1 -10.15 -1.11 -4.20
CA MET A 1 -10.17 -2.15 -5.23
C MET A 1 -10.26 -3.47 -4.51
N ASN A 2 -11.15 -4.36 -4.97
CA ASN A 2 -11.24 -5.73 -4.43
C ASN A 2 -10.35 -6.65 -5.27
N GLY A 3 -9.03 -6.55 -5.09
CA GLY A 3 -8.04 -7.28 -5.88
C GLY A 3 -7.44 -8.49 -5.17
N ALA A 4 -6.56 -9.22 -5.87
CA ALA A 4 -5.86 -10.39 -5.32
C ALA A 4 -4.85 -10.05 -4.21
N HIS A 5 -4.44 -8.78 -4.10
CA HIS A 5 -3.55 -8.31 -3.04
C HIS A 5 -4.19 -8.33 -1.63
N ASP A 6 -5.52 -8.27 -1.54
CA ASP A 6 -6.26 -8.25 -0.27
C ASP A 6 -6.59 -9.67 0.18
N MET A 7 -5.59 -10.42 0.65
CA MET A 7 -5.71 -11.87 0.92
C MET A 7 -6.18 -12.22 2.33
N GLY A 8 -6.47 -11.24 3.19
CA GLY A 8 -6.84 -11.49 4.58
C GLY A 8 -8.10 -12.36 4.70
N GLY A 9 -7.96 -13.54 5.31
CA GLY A 9 -9.06 -14.51 5.48
C GLY A 9 -9.35 -15.39 4.25
N VAL A 10 -8.49 -15.38 3.24
CA VAL A 10 -8.64 -16.25 2.06
C VAL A 10 -7.94 -17.60 2.30
N ASP A 11 -8.69 -18.69 2.20
CA ASP A 11 -8.18 -20.06 2.30
C ASP A 11 -7.53 -20.54 0.99
N GLY A 12 -6.78 -21.65 1.06
CA GLY A 12 -6.31 -22.39 -0.13
C GLY A 12 -4.89 -22.12 -0.60
N PHE A 13 -4.10 -21.32 0.12
CA PHE A 13 -2.70 -21.02 -0.23
C PHE A 13 -1.67 -22.03 0.30
N GLY A 14 -2.09 -23.01 1.09
CA GLY A 14 -1.19 -23.97 1.72
C GLY A 14 -0.40 -23.39 2.89
N PRO A 15 0.57 -24.15 3.44
CA PRO A 15 1.36 -23.72 4.58
C PRO A 15 2.38 -22.65 4.20
N VAL A 16 2.75 -21.80 5.16
CA VAL A 16 3.93 -20.94 5.05
C VAL A 16 5.18 -21.80 5.15
N ILE A 17 6.07 -21.73 4.16
CA ILE A 17 7.33 -22.48 4.10
C ILE A 17 8.48 -21.47 4.03
N PRO A 18 9.10 -21.09 5.17
CA PRO A 18 10.24 -20.20 5.17
C PRO A 18 11.47 -20.86 4.54
N GLU A 19 12.23 -20.11 3.74
CA GLU A 19 13.50 -20.57 3.21
C GLU A 19 14.59 -20.52 4.30
N PRO A 20 15.29 -21.63 4.59
CA PRO A 20 16.43 -21.60 5.50
C PRO A 20 17.56 -20.71 4.97
N ASN A 21 17.98 -19.72 5.76
CA ASN A 21 19.03 -18.75 5.39
C ASN A 21 18.71 -17.95 4.11
N GLU A 22 17.44 -17.55 3.95
CA GLU A 22 16.98 -16.71 2.85
C GLU A 22 17.91 -15.50 2.63
N PRO A 23 18.48 -15.32 1.42
CA PRO A 23 19.31 -14.17 1.12
C PRO A 23 18.44 -12.91 1.01
N VAL A 24 19.03 -11.72 1.19
CA VAL A 24 18.31 -10.44 0.98
C VAL A 24 17.82 -10.29 -0.46
N PHE A 25 18.57 -10.85 -1.43
CA PHE A 25 18.21 -10.89 -2.84
C PHE A 25 18.56 -12.27 -3.40
N HIS A 26 17.61 -12.93 -4.07
CA HIS A 26 17.81 -14.21 -4.76
C HIS A 26 18.57 -14.05 -6.08
N GLY A 27 18.71 -12.82 -6.58
CA GLY A 27 19.55 -12.53 -7.75
C GLY A 27 19.86 -11.04 -7.92
N GLU A 28 20.88 -10.76 -8.74
CA GLU A 28 21.31 -9.38 -9.05
C GLU A 28 20.19 -8.50 -9.62
N TRP A 29 19.23 -9.10 -10.32
CA TRP A 29 18.09 -8.38 -10.88
C TRP A 29 17.17 -7.80 -9.80
N GLU A 30 16.98 -8.48 -8.66
CA GLU A 30 16.14 -8.00 -7.57
C GLU A 30 16.74 -6.75 -6.91
N ARG A 31 18.06 -6.78 -6.71
CA ARG A 31 18.84 -5.62 -6.24
C ARG A 31 18.69 -4.44 -7.19
N ARG A 32 18.71 -4.68 -8.51
CA ARG A 32 18.50 -3.64 -9.52
C ARG A 32 17.07 -3.09 -9.48
N VAL A 33 16.05 -3.94 -9.35
CA VAL A 33 14.65 -3.49 -9.23
C VAL A 33 14.47 -2.58 -8.03
N LEU A 34 15.01 -2.95 -6.86
CA LEU A 34 14.98 -2.08 -5.69
C LEU A 34 15.70 -0.75 -5.96
N ALA A 35 16.92 -0.81 -6.50
CA ALA A 35 17.74 0.38 -6.76
C ALA A 35 17.05 1.35 -7.73
N VAL A 36 16.49 0.85 -8.84
CA VAL A 36 15.78 1.70 -9.81
C VAL A 36 14.48 2.24 -9.21
N THR A 37 13.74 1.44 -8.44
CA THR A 37 12.54 1.94 -7.74
C THR A 37 12.87 3.12 -6.82
N LEU A 38 13.97 3.04 -6.07
CA LEU A 38 14.44 4.11 -5.21
C LEU A 38 14.95 5.32 -6.01
N ALA A 39 15.71 5.09 -7.09
CA ALA A 39 16.20 6.15 -7.97
C ALA A 39 15.05 6.95 -8.59
N MET A 40 13.95 6.27 -8.92
CA MET A 40 12.76 6.88 -9.51
C MET A 40 11.92 7.68 -8.51
N ALA A 41 12.21 7.66 -7.21
CA ALA A 41 11.53 8.51 -6.23
C ALA A 41 11.73 10.02 -6.50
N ARG A 42 12.83 10.40 -7.18
CA ARG A 42 13.17 11.80 -7.49
C ARG A 42 12.50 12.30 -8.78
N PRO A 43 12.62 11.63 -9.95
CA PRO A 43 11.97 12.05 -11.19
C PRO A 43 10.53 11.55 -11.34
N GLY A 44 10.11 10.55 -10.54
CA GLY A 44 8.91 9.77 -10.82
C GLY A 44 7.62 10.58 -10.76
N GLY A 45 7.51 11.59 -9.90
CA GLY A 45 6.26 12.36 -9.80
C GLY A 45 5.07 11.48 -9.42
N TRP A 46 5.29 10.52 -8.53
CA TRP A 46 4.28 9.70 -7.88
C TRP A 46 4.60 9.55 -6.39
N ASN A 47 3.57 9.28 -5.59
CA ASN A 47 3.72 8.96 -4.17
C ASN A 47 3.67 7.44 -3.94
N ILE A 48 3.84 7.04 -2.67
CA ILE A 48 3.83 5.64 -2.27
C ILE A 48 2.47 4.96 -2.51
N ASP A 49 1.37 5.69 -2.40
CA ASP A 49 0.02 5.13 -2.55
C ASP A 49 -0.32 4.89 -4.03
N MET A 50 0.11 5.78 -4.93
CA MET A 50 0.13 5.52 -6.37
C MET A 50 0.97 4.28 -6.70
N SER A 51 2.12 4.13 -6.04
CA SER A 51 3.00 2.98 -6.25
C SER A 51 2.39 1.65 -5.81
N ARG A 52 1.65 1.67 -4.69
CA ARG A 52 0.88 0.51 -4.23
C ARG A 52 -0.24 0.20 -5.21
N PHE A 53 -1.01 1.20 -5.62
CA PHE A 53 -2.10 1.00 -6.56
C PHE A 53 -1.62 0.43 -7.90
N ALA A 54 -0.49 0.90 -8.45
CA ALA A 54 0.09 0.36 -9.68
C ALA A 54 0.53 -1.12 -9.58
N ARG A 55 0.78 -1.62 -8.35
CA ARG A 55 1.05 -3.04 -8.07
C ARG A 55 -0.24 -3.84 -7.90
N GLU A 56 -1.23 -3.24 -7.26
CA GLU A 56 -2.50 -3.85 -6.87
C GLU A 56 -3.50 -3.97 -8.03
N ASP A 57 -3.50 -3.01 -8.97
CA ASP A 57 -4.41 -2.89 -10.12
C ASP A 57 -4.00 -3.81 -11.27
N ARG A 58 -4.24 -5.11 -11.06
CA ARG A 58 -3.88 -6.21 -11.94
C ARG A 58 -4.93 -7.31 -11.86
N SER A 59 -5.00 -8.16 -12.89
CA SER A 59 -5.78 -9.39 -12.81
C SER A 59 -5.21 -10.30 -11.70
N ALA A 60 -6.07 -11.14 -11.12
CA ALA A 60 -5.63 -12.06 -10.06
C ALA A 60 -4.54 -13.02 -10.55
N ALA A 61 -4.66 -13.52 -11.79
CA ALA A 61 -3.66 -14.39 -12.40
C ALA A 61 -2.31 -13.67 -12.57
N ASP A 62 -2.31 -12.42 -13.03
CA ASP A 62 -1.07 -11.64 -13.19
C ASP A 62 -0.41 -11.39 -11.83
N TYR A 63 -1.17 -10.94 -10.82
CA TYR A 63 -0.65 -10.65 -9.48
C TYR A 63 -0.04 -11.90 -8.82
N LEU A 64 -0.79 -13.01 -8.78
CA LEU A 64 -0.36 -14.23 -8.08
C LEU A 64 0.76 -14.99 -8.81
N SER A 65 0.99 -14.71 -10.09
CA SER A 65 2.09 -15.30 -10.85
C SER A 65 3.46 -14.65 -10.61
N LYS A 66 3.49 -13.47 -9.98
CA LYS A 66 4.72 -12.67 -9.84
C LYS A 66 5.37 -12.89 -8.48
N SER A 67 6.68 -13.03 -8.48
CA SER A 67 7.51 -12.90 -7.27
C SER A 67 7.45 -11.46 -6.74
N TYR A 68 7.96 -11.27 -5.52
CA TYR A 68 7.94 -9.98 -4.83
C TYR A 68 8.52 -8.85 -5.70
N TYR A 69 9.75 -9.01 -6.20
CA TYR A 69 10.38 -7.97 -7.03
C TYR A 69 9.81 -7.90 -8.45
N GLN A 70 9.18 -8.95 -8.98
CA GLN A 70 8.45 -8.86 -10.25
C GLN A 70 7.22 -7.95 -10.14
N ILE A 71 6.48 -8.00 -9.02
CA ILE A 71 5.37 -7.06 -8.76
C ILE A 71 5.87 -5.61 -8.67
N TRP A 72 7.02 -5.39 -8.04
CA TRP A 72 7.62 -4.06 -7.95
C TRP A 72 8.01 -3.52 -9.33
N LEU A 73 8.70 -4.33 -10.13
CA LEU A 73 9.10 -3.97 -11.49
C LEU A 73 7.88 -3.64 -12.35
N ALA A 74 6.87 -4.51 -12.34
CA ALA A 74 5.67 -4.29 -13.15
C ALA A 74 4.91 -3.02 -12.74
N GLY A 75 4.89 -2.69 -11.44
CA GLY A 75 4.31 -1.43 -10.95
C GLY A 75 5.11 -0.21 -11.40
N LEU A 76 6.44 -0.30 -11.36
CA LEU A 76 7.35 0.75 -11.80
C LEU A 76 7.25 1.01 -13.30
N GLU A 77 7.24 -0.04 -14.13
CA GLU A 77 7.08 0.07 -15.58
C GLU A 77 5.81 0.83 -15.95
N ARG A 78 4.68 0.52 -15.30
CA ARG A 78 3.42 1.24 -15.50
C ARG A 78 3.56 2.72 -15.17
N LEU A 79 4.07 3.04 -13.97
CA LEU A 79 4.20 4.43 -13.51
C LEU A 79 5.11 5.27 -14.42
N MET A 80 6.18 4.66 -14.93
CA MET A 80 7.09 5.28 -15.89
C MET A 80 6.44 5.51 -17.25
N GLN A 81 5.71 4.52 -17.77
CA GLN A 81 4.98 4.64 -19.03
C GLN A 81 3.89 5.70 -18.99
N GLU A 82 3.07 5.73 -17.94
CA GLU A 82 2.01 6.74 -17.72
C GLU A 82 2.53 8.20 -17.75
N ARG A 83 3.84 8.39 -17.53
CA ARG A 83 4.50 9.70 -17.45
C ARG A 83 5.46 9.98 -18.61
N GLY A 84 5.54 9.06 -19.57
CA GLY A 84 6.45 9.14 -20.71
C GLY A 84 7.92 9.18 -20.28
N LEU A 85 8.26 8.42 -19.23
CA LEU A 85 9.65 8.23 -18.77
C LEU A 85 10.34 7.05 -19.45
N VAL A 86 9.54 6.10 -19.93
CA VAL A 86 9.93 4.98 -20.78
C VAL A 86 8.78 4.70 -21.73
N MET A 87 9.07 4.36 -22.98
CA MET A 87 8.07 4.00 -23.97
C MET A 87 7.85 2.49 -24.04
N PRO A 88 6.66 2.00 -24.45
CA PRO A 88 6.38 0.57 -24.52
C PRO A 88 7.35 -0.22 -25.41
N ASP A 89 7.78 0.37 -26.52
CA ASP A 89 8.74 -0.22 -27.45
C ASP A 89 10.16 -0.30 -26.87
N GLU A 90 10.54 0.61 -25.97
CA GLU A 90 11.81 0.55 -25.25
C GLU A 90 11.85 -0.60 -24.24
N ILE A 91 10.72 -0.89 -23.58
CA ILE A 91 10.59 -2.04 -22.68
C ILE A 91 10.71 -3.33 -23.48
N GLU A 92 10.02 -3.44 -24.61
CA GLU A 92 10.10 -4.62 -25.49
C GLU A 92 11.52 -4.81 -26.06
N ALA A 93 12.17 -3.73 -26.49
CA ALA A 93 13.51 -3.77 -27.06
C ALA A 93 14.62 -3.96 -26.01
N GLY A 94 14.35 -3.68 -24.73
CA GLY A 94 15.32 -3.74 -23.64
C GLY A 94 16.42 -2.68 -23.71
N HIS A 95 16.25 -1.64 -24.52
CA HIS A 95 17.17 -0.51 -24.66
C HIS A 95 16.45 0.76 -25.09
N MET A 96 17.11 1.90 -24.92
CA MET A 96 16.57 3.22 -25.28
C MET A 96 16.42 3.34 -26.79
N LEU A 97 15.22 3.74 -27.23
CA LEU A 97 14.87 3.97 -28.64
C LEU A 97 14.52 5.44 -28.89
N HIS A 98 14.08 6.15 -27.85
CA HIS A 98 13.68 7.55 -27.92
C HIS A 98 14.63 8.42 -27.10
N PRO A 99 14.80 9.71 -27.45
CA PRO A 99 15.55 10.63 -26.61
C PRO A 99 14.96 10.69 -25.18
N PRO A 100 15.80 10.71 -24.13
CA PRO A 100 15.30 10.76 -22.76
C PRO A 100 14.63 12.09 -22.49
N LYS A 101 13.59 12.08 -21.64
CA LYS A 101 12.90 13.29 -21.21
C LYS A 101 13.85 14.24 -20.48
N ALA A 102 14.03 15.43 -21.05
CA ALA A 102 14.97 16.43 -20.53
C ALA A 102 14.48 17.09 -19.23
N GLY A 103 15.43 17.61 -18.43
CA GLY A 103 15.14 18.41 -17.24
C GLY A 103 14.62 17.64 -16.03
N LEU A 104 14.68 16.30 -16.07
CA LEU A 104 14.27 15.48 -14.94
C LEU A 104 15.30 15.52 -13.81
N PRO A 105 14.85 15.63 -12.56
CA PRO A 105 15.76 15.61 -11.42
C PRO A 105 16.28 14.19 -11.17
N VAL A 106 17.59 14.05 -11.00
CA VAL A 106 18.26 12.75 -10.79
C VAL A 106 18.62 12.58 -9.30
N LEU A 107 18.46 11.34 -8.78
CA LEU A 107 19.05 10.96 -7.50
C LEU A 107 20.52 10.60 -7.70
N ALA A 108 21.43 11.48 -7.27
CA ALA A 108 22.86 11.19 -7.32
C ALA A 108 23.23 10.11 -6.29
N SER A 109 24.26 9.30 -6.59
CA SER A 109 24.71 8.22 -5.70
C SER A 109 25.09 8.71 -4.29
N GLY A 110 25.68 9.90 -4.18
CA GLY A 110 26.02 10.53 -2.91
C GLY A 110 24.82 10.97 -2.06
N ASP A 111 23.64 11.09 -2.66
CA ASP A 111 22.43 11.55 -1.96
C ASP A 111 21.57 10.41 -1.41
N VAL A 112 21.89 9.15 -1.79
CA VAL A 112 21.06 7.98 -1.47
C VAL A 112 20.95 7.77 0.04
N GLU A 113 22.06 7.82 0.77
CA GLU A 113 22.07 7.60 2.21
C GLU A 113 21.23 8.66 2.94
N ALA A 114 21.43 9.93 2.60
CA ALA A 114 20.68 11.04 3.19
C ALA A 114 19.18 10.93 2.89
N MET A 115 18.81 10.55 1.67
CA MET A 115 17.42 10.31 1.28
C MET A 115 16.79 9.20 2.14
N LEU A 116 17.47 8.07 2.30
CA LEU A 116 16.97 6.93 3.08
C LEU A 116 16.83 7.28 4.56
N ARG A 117 17.82 7.99 5.14
CA ARG A 117 17.77 8.44 6.54
C ARG A 117 16.64 9.42 6.81
N ARG A 118 16.32 10.30 5.85
CA ARG A 118 15.22 11.27 5.99
C ARG A 118 13.85 10.58 6.03
N GLY A 119 13.68 9.48 5.32
CA GLY A 119 12.40 8.79 5.20
C GLY A 119 11.32 9.64 4.52
N ALA A 120 10.07 9.21 4.69
CA ALA A 120 8.88 9.86 4.13
C ALA A 120 7.74 9.85 5.17
N PRO A 121 7.79 10.74 6.19
CA PRO A 121 6.77 10.78 7.23
C PRO A 121 5.40 11.14 6.63
N THR A 122 4.37 10.40 7.05
CA THR A 122 2.99 10.58 6.60
C THR A 122 2.12 11.32 7.63
N GLU A 123 2.65 11.57 8.84
CA GLU A 123 2.02 12.41 9.84
C GLU A 123 1.80 13.85 9.33
N ARG A 124 0.66 14.43 9.66
CA ARG A 124 0.27 15.80 9.29
C ARG A 124 -0.46 16.46 10.44
N ALA A 125 -0.55 17.80 10.39
CA ALA A 125 -1.40 18.53 11.32
C ALA A 125 -2.88 18.14 11.11
N ALA A 126 -3.58 17.87 12.22
CA ALA A 126 -4.99 17.55 12.16
C ALA A 126 -5.82 18.78 11.77
N ALA A 127 -6.70 18.62 10.77
CA ALA A 127 -7.65 19.67 10.38
C ALA A 127 -8.88 19.77 11.30
N SER A 128 -9.18 18.69 12.02
CA SER A 128 -10.34 18.56 12.90
C SER A 128 -10.01 17.75 14.16
N ARG A 129 -10.87 17.88 15.17
CA ARG A 129 -10.82 17.01 16.35
C ARG A 129 -11.22 15.57 15.96
N PRO A 130 -10.61 14.56 16.59
CA PRO A 130 -11.02 13.16 16.42
C PRO A 130 -12.50 12.95 16.71
N LEU A 131 -13.19 12.22 15.83
CA LEU A 131 -14.61 11.87 15.97
C LEU A 131 -14.85 10.74 16.97
N PHE A 132 -13.88 9.83 17.09
CA PHE A 132 -13.94 8.66 17.96
C PHE A 132 -12.91 8.74 19.08
N ALA A 133 -13.28 8.25 20.27
CA ALA A 133 -12.38 8.13 21.42
C ALA A 133 -11.80 6.71 21.54
N ILE A 134 -10.66 6.58 22.24
CA ILE A 134 -10.14 5.26 22.64
C ILE A 134 -11.17 4.57 23.54
N GLY A 135 -11.44 3.29 23.28
CA GLY A 135 -12.48 2.49 23.92
C GLY A 135 -13.85 2.57 23.24
N GLU A 136 -14.03 3.47 22.26
CA GLU A 136 -15.30 3.59 21.54
C GLU A 136 -15.52 2.43 20.57
N ARG A 137 -16.77 1.95 20.49
CA ARG A 137 -17.20 0.95 19.52
C ARG A 137 -17.49 1.62 18.19
N VAL A 138 -16.85 1.13 17.14
CA VAL A 138 -16.99 1.65 15.78
C VAL A 138 -17.28 0.51 14.82
N ARG A 139 -18.01 0.82 13.75
CA ARG A 139 -18.20 -0.08 12.62
C ARG A 139 -17.30 0.39 11.48
N ALA A 140 -16.51 -0.53 10.92
CA ALA A 140 -15.84 -0.28 9.66
C ALA A 140 -16.88 -0.28 8.54
N ARG A 141 -16.94 0.80 7.76
CA ARG A 141 -17.93 0.97 6.69
C ARG A 141 -17.80 -0.10 5.62
N ASN A 142 -18.92 -0.46 4.99
CA ASN A 142 -18.94 -1.38 3.86
C ASN A 142 -18.59 -0.65 2.55
N LEU A 143 -17.30 -0.37 2.34
CA LEU A 143 -16.80 0.38 1.18
C LEU A 143 -16.26 -0.56 0.10
N ASN A 144 -16.61 -0.33 -1.17
CA ASN A 144 -16.13 -1.13 -2.32
C ASN A 144 -15.66 -0.25 -3.49
N PRO A 145 -14.69 0.66 -3.29
CA PRO A 145 -14.21 1.51 -4.37
C PRO A 145 -13.42 0.71 -5.41
N GLN A 146 -13.45 1.18 -6.66
CA GLN A 146 -12.64 0.64 -7.74
C GLN A 146 -11.15 1.06 -7.61
N GLY A 147 -10.86 2.23 -7.01
CA GLY A 147 -9.49 2.73 -6.79
C GLY A 147 -8.81 2.21 -5.52
N HIS A 148 -7.62 2.71 -5.20
CA HIS A 148 -6.86 2.33 -4.00
C HIS A 148 -7.68 2.55 -2.71
N ILE A 149 -7.60 1.59 -1.79
CA ILE A 149 -8.19 1.65 -0.44
C ILE A 149 -7.34 0.80 0.50
N ARG A 150 -7.24 1.20 1.76
CA ARG A 150 -6.46 0.49 2.78
C ARG A 150 -7.29 -0.27 3.80
N LEU A 151 -8.62 -0.20 3.72
CA LEU A 151 -9.56 -0.98 4.54
C LEU A 151 -9.72 -2.40 3.96
N PRO A 152 -9.14 -3.43 4.59
CA PRO A 152 -9.22 -4.81 4.09
C PRO A 152 -10.65 -5.31 4.01
N ARG A 153 -10.99 -6.18 3.06
CA ARG A 153 -12.36 -6.70 2.91
C ARG A 153 -12.88 -7.37 4.18
N TYR A 154 -12.04 -8.09 4.90
CA TYR A 154 -12.49 -8.89 6.03
C TYR A 154 -13.02 -8.08 7.23
N VAL A 155 -12.64 -6.80 7.36
CA VAL A 155 -13.16 -5.92 8.41
C VAL A 155 -14.38 -5.10 7.98
N ARG A 156 -14.73 -5.05 6.69
CA ARG A 156 -15.81 -4.19 6.20
C ARG A 156 -17.16 -4.66 6.74
N GLY A 157 -17.93 -3.73 7.29
CA GLY A 157 -19.19 -3.97 7.99
C GLY A 157 -19.04 -4.48 9.43
N ARG A 158 -17.81 -4.77 9.88
CA ARG A 158 -17.54 -5.37 11.19
C ARG A 158 -17.43 -4.33 12.29
N VAL A 159 -17.78 -4.71 13.51
CA VAL A 159 -17.68 -3.86 14.70
C VAL A 159 -16.38 -4.13 15.43
N GLY A 160 -15.61 -3.08 15.68
CA GLY A 160 -14.41 -3.13 16.51
C GLY A 160 -14.43 -2.10 17.62
N VAL A 161 -13.33 -2.05 18.38
CA VAL A 161 -13.10 -1.05 19.43
C VAL A 161 -11.84 -0.27 19.08
N VAL A 162 -11.90 1.06 19.18
CA VAL A 162 -10.72 1.91 18.99
C VAL A 162 -9.73 1.67 20.13
N GLU A 163 -8.52 1.21 19.82
CA GLU A 163 -7.45 0.99 20.81
C GLU A 163 -6.43 2.11 20.84
N LEU A 164 -6.14 2.72 19.69
CA LEU A 164 -5.14 3.77 19.55
C LEU A 164 -5.63 4.86 18.61
N LEU A 165 -5.24 6.10 18.91
CA LEU A 165 -5.36 7.26 18.02
C LEU A 165 -3.94 7.73 17.68
N HIS A 166 -3.55 7.60 16.42
CA HIS A 166 -2.23 8.00 15.93
C HIS A 166 -2.14 9.48 15.55
N GLY A 167 -3.27 10.19 15.50
CA GLY A 167 -3.36 11.53 14.94
C GLY A 167 -3.56 11.51 13.41
N ALA A 168 -3.44 12.68 12.77
CA ALA A 168 -3.75 12.83 11.36
C ALA A 168 -2.60 12.37 10.45
N HIS A 169 -2.94 11.59 9.43
CA HIS A 169 -2.01 11.07 8.44
C HIS A 169 -2.53 11.33 7.02
N VAL A 170 -1.62 11.42 6.05
CA VAL A 170 -1.96 11.43 4.60
C VAL A 170 -2.98 10.33 4.30
N PHE A 171 -4.09 10.68 3.66
CA PHE A 171 -5.15 9.74 3.32
C PHE A 171 -4.83 9.03 2.00
N ALA A 172 -4.59 7.72 2.07
CA ALA A 172 -4.09 6.94 0.95
C ALA A 172 -5.02 6.96 -0.28
N ASP A 173 -6.34 6.97 -0.11
CA ASP A 173 -7.30 6.89 -1.22
C ASP A 173 -7.22 8.12 -2.13
N SER A 174 -7.19 9.33 -1.58
CA SER A 174 -7.04 10.56 -2.37
C SER A 174 -5.62 10.71 -2.90
N ASN A 175 -4.62 10.33 -2.08
CA ASN A 175 -3.21 10.46 -2.45
C ASN A 175 -2.87 9.55 -3.64
N ALA A 176 -3.38 8.32 -3.68
CA ALA A 176 -3.19 7.40 -4.80
C ALA A 176 -3.82 7.91 -6.12
N ARG A 177 -4.82 8.78 -6.06
CA ARG A 177 -5.48 9.39 -7.23
C ARG A 177 -4.87 10.72 -7.64
N GLY A 178 -3.91 11.25 -6.88
CA GLY A 178 -3.32 12.57 -7.12
C GLY A 178 -4.26 13.73 -6.76
N GLU A 179 -5.29 13.47 -5.96
CA GLU A 179 -6.27 14.47 -5.50
C GLU A 179 -5.78 15.27 -4.28
N GLY A 180 -4.54 15.00 -3.84
CA GLY A 180 -3.93 15.60 -2.66
C GLY A 180 -3.97 14.70 -1.42
N GLU A 181 -3.29 15.15 -0.38
CA GLU A 181 -3.02 14.34 0.82
C GLU A 181 -4.22 14.18 1.74
N ASN A 182 -5.19 15.10 1.71
CA ASN A 182 -6.41 15.13 2.54
C ASN A 182 -6.25 14.47 3.93
N PRO A 183 -5.41 15.02 4.83
CA PRO A 183 -5.02 14.30 6.03
C PRO A 183 -6.20 14.00 6.96
N GLN A 184 -6.29 12.78 7.42
CA GLN A 184 -7.39 12.29 8.27
C GLN A 184 -6.85 11.61 9.52
N GLN A 185 -7.63 11.65 10.61
CA GLN A 185 -7.30 10.92 11.83
C GLN A 185 -7.16 9.42 11.52
N LEU A 186 -6.12 8.80 12.06
CA LEU A 186 -5.84 7.38 11.89
C LEU A 186 -5.98 6.67 13.23
N TYR A 187 -6.75 5.58 13.24
CA TYR A 187 -7.07 4.81 14.43
C TYR A 187 -6.61 3.38 14.27
N THR A 188 -6.07 2.76 15.32
CA THR A 188 -6.03 1.30 15.41
C THR A 188 -7.36 0.82 15.98
N VAL A 189 -8.06 -0.02 15.24
CA VAL A 189 -9.32 -0.64 15.65
C VAL A 189 -9.11 -2.14 15.82
N ARG A 190 -9.45 -2.66 16.99
CA ARG A 190 -9.41 -4.09 17.30
C ARG A 190 -10.74 -4.76 17.04
N PHE A 191 -10.70 -5.85 16.27
CA PHE A 191 -11.82 -6.73 15.97
C PHE A 191 -11.58 -8.08 16.62
N SER A 192 -12.59 -8.66 17.27
CA SER A 192 -12.47 -10.03 17.79
C SER A 192 -12.47 -11.03 16.64
N ALA A 193 -11.77 -12.15 16.79
CA ALA A 193 -11.77 -13.20 15.77
C ALA A 193 -13.20 -13.73 15.51
N ARG A 194 -14.06 -13.75 16.55
CA ARG A 194 -15.46 -14.15 16.41
C ARG A 194 -16.32 -13.17 15.61
N GLU A 195 -16.07 -11.87 15.74
CA GLU A 195 -16.72 -10.86 14.89
C GLU A 195 -16.35 -11.06 13.41
N LEU A 196 -15.08 -11.36 13.14
CA LEU A 196 -14.57 -11.49 11.79
C LEU A 196 -14.97 -12.82 11.14
N TRP A 197 -14.85 -13.92 11.88
CA TRP A 197 -14.86 -15.29 11.34
C TRP A 197 -15.93 -16.20 11.97
N GLY A 198 -16.78 -15.67 12.85
CA GLY A 198 -17.90 -16.37 13.48
C GLY A 198 -17.55 -17.17 14.72
N ASP A 199 -18.56 -17.85 15.28
CA ASP A 199 -18.50 -18.45 16.64
C ASP A 199 -17.43 -19.51 16.86
N ARG A 200 -16.99 -20.16 15.77
CA ARG A 200 -15.95 -21.18 15.81
C ARG A 200 -14.53 -20.61 15.89
N ALA A 201 -14.37 -19.31 15.68
CA ALA A 201 -13.09 -18.66 15.86
C ALA A 201 -12.67 -18.65 17.33
N ASP A 202 -11.35 -18.63 17.56
CA ASP A 202 -10.77 -18.54 18.89
C ASP A 202 -11.33 -17.30 19.64
N PRO A 203 -12.00 -17.49 20.80
CA PRO A 203 -12.60 -16.39 21.56
C PRO A 203 -11.59 -15.39 22.11
N THR A 204 -10.32 -15.77 22.22
CA THR A 204 -9.26 -14.96 22.86
C THR A 204 -8.44 -14.17 21.84
N SER A 205 -8.57 -14.51 20.56
CA SER A 205 -7.82 -13.87 19.47
C SER A 205 -8.52 -12.63 18.94
N SER A 206 -7.71 -11.66 18.49
CA SER A 206 -8.17 -10.43 17.86
C SER A 206 -7.23 -9.98 16.76
N VAL A 207 -7.76 -9.18 15.83
CA VAL A 207 -7.00 -8.54 14.76
C VAL A 207 -7.12 -7.03 14.92
N SER A 208 -6.00 -6.33 14.91
CA SER A 208 -5.95 -4.88 14.94
C SER A 208 -5.65 -4.35 13.54
N VAL A 209 -6.46 -3.39 13.08
CA VAL A 209 -6.34 -2.77 11.75
C VAL A 209 -6.32 -1.27 11.91
N ASP A 210 -5.37 -0.62 11.24
CA ASP A 210 -5.36 0.82 11.13
C ASP A 210 -6.36 1.29 10.09
N ALA A 211 -7.27 2.17 10.49
CA ALA A 211 -8.34 2.70 9.67
C ALA A 211 -8.44 4.22 9.82
N TRP A 212 -8.50 4.93 8.69
CA TRP A 212 -8.76 6.37 8.71
C TRP A 212 -10.19 6.66 9.19
N GLU A 213 -10.40 7.84 9.76
CA GLU A 213 -11.68 8.30 10.32
C GLU A 213 -12.86 8.10 9.37
N SER A 214 -12.68 8.39 8.07
CA SER A 214 -13.73 8.25 7.06
C SER A 214 -14.11 6.81 6.73
N TYR A 215 -13.31 5.83 7.15
CA TYR A 215 -13.63 4.41 7.04
C TYR A 215 -14.54 3.91 8.17
N LEU A 216 -14.76 4.72 9.20
CA LEU A 216 -15.46 4.32 10.41
C LEU A 216 -16.79 5.06 10.55
N GLU A 217 -17.71 4.44 11.27
CA GLU A 217 -18.95 5.03 11.74
C GLU A 217 -19.25 4.54 13.15
N ARG A 218 -20.12 5.24 13.89
CA ARG A 218 -20.51 4.81 15.23
C ARG A 218 -21.25 3.47 15.15
N ALA A 219 -20.86 2.52 15.99
CA ALA A 219 -21.62 1.28 16.13
C ALA A 219 -22.76 1.52 17.13
N GLU A 220 -23.98 1.15 16.73
CA GLU A 220 -25.12 1.02 17.65
C GLU A 220 -24.89 -0.10 18.69
#